data_AF-E9BHP9-F1
#
_entry.id   AF-E9BHP9-F1
#
_cell.length_a   1.000
_cell.length_b   1.000
_cell.length_c   1.000
_cell.angle_alpha   90.00
_cell.angle_beta   90.00
_cell.angle_gamma   90.00
#
_symmetry.space_group_name_H-M   'P 1'
#
loop_
_entity.id
_entity.type
_entity.pdbx_description
1 polymer ?
#
loop_
_entity_poly.entity_id
_entity_poly.type
_entity_poly.pdbx_seq_one_letter_code
_entity_poly.pdbx_strand_id
1 'polypeptide(L)'
;MISNGSAAAAVETRSACPITRTHQRFLLRSLEFTQQYAPMYRCRMGAQYTSALHAIQRIVREDPMYGPEAGAMKPRRVLELQPGMPAVCVGIVYKNMKLLPRFLDEYQSELVRIDAGDDNDEESGVVEAAPPERSEDAAAAAMRLGNEAEEDASNDGQTLAAADEHYSVCNSADELMLEDSSGRVLLQGLDAERFCTGVVLGVYGTLLPNGSIKVLRYAFSGDLRFTFVPRPLIRAASPCYIAFVSGLSINIPRGSSKEEQAAATRARASLELLVEFLCGNTGNASLRAKAKCVSRLVIGGDSIAPTDELKLKKKVKLDPSDHVRLNDDKAQASTVTSAALMRQLDTLLERVVRTVEVELMPGANDMSDAFQPQQPLHPLLLPKAGKHSTLRLVSNPFCFTAQPPAAATAELEVRSEERVGSEAKKHKVEVADGVNFFVTSGQNINDVARESRFPTRLDTMCMVVVSGCACPTAPNTLFSYPFCNHDPFLFQHTPHCVVACDQPQFETRYATLEELHEETHRSFTGPASLSVQSKEKLSAASKDEENKAVPAEAGVRLICVPSFARSGALVLVDVNSPTLETSVVTFSVP
;
A
#
# COMPACT_ATOMS: atom_id res chain seq x y z
N MET A 1 8.90 -12.47 -62.16
CA MET A 1 8.47 -11.30 -61.38
C MET A 1 8.00 -11.80 -60.03
N ILE A 2 8.89 -11.72 -59.03
CA ILE A 2 8.59 -12.14 -57.65
C ILE A 2 7.91 -10.96 -56.97
N SER A 3 6.65 -11.11 -56.60
CA SER A 3 5.87 -10.10 -55.91
C SER A 3 6.34 -9.96 -54.46
N ASN A 4 7.21 -8.98 -54.21
CA ASN A 4 7.47 -8.48 -52.85
C ASN A 4 6.28 -7.64 -52.38
N GLY A 5 5.22 -8.31 -51.94
CA GLY A 5 4.16 -7.71 -51.15
C GLY A 5 4.58 -7.71 -49.68
N SER A 6 5.38 -6.71 -49.27
CA SER A 6 5.50 -6.38 -47.85
C SER A 6 4.15 -5.83 -47.41
N ALA A 7 3.32 -6.67 -46.78
CA ALA A 7 2.11 -6.22 -46.12
C ALA A 7 2.53 -5.29 -44.98
N ALA A 8 2.39 -3.97 -45.16
CA ALA A 8 2.52 -3.02 -44.08
C ALA A 8 1.58 -3.47 -42.95
N ALA A 9 2.13 -3.81 -41.79
CA ALA A 9 1.33 -4.21 -40.64
C ALA A 9 0.30 -3.11 -40.35
N ALA A 10 -0.99 -3.48 -40.32
CA ALA A 10 -2.06 -2.53 -40.10
C ALA A 10 -1.88 -1.85 -38.72
N VAL A 11 -1.90 -0.52 -38.69
CA VAL A 11 -1.83 0.26 -37.46
C VAL A 11 -3.11 0.00 -36.66
N GLU A 12 -2.96 -0.48 -35.42
CA GLU A 12 -4.09 -0.77 -34.53
C GLU A 12 -4.22 0.30 -33.43
N THR A 13 -5.46 0.64 -33.09
CA THR A 13 -5.76 1.59 -32.00
C THR A 13 -6.09 0.86 -30.70
N ARG A 14 -5.59 1.39 -29.58
CA ARG A 14 -5.87 0.89 -28.23
C ARG A 14 -7.28 1.24 -27.76
N SER A 15 -7.80 0.45 -26.83
CA SER A 15 -9.00 0.83 -26.06
C SER A 15 -8.75 2.13 -25.29
N ALA A 16 -9.72 3.05 -25.26
CA ALA A 16 -9.63 4.29 -24.50
C ALA A 16 -10.25 4.11 -23.11
N CYS A 17 -9.51 4.43 -22.06
CA CYS A 17 -9.99 4.50 -20.67
C CYS A 17 -9.60 5.86 -20.09
N PRO A 18 -10.43 6.90 -20.27
CA PRO A 18 -10.20 8.20 -19.65
C PRO A 18 -10.15 8.05 -18.14
N ILE A 19 -9.26 8.80 -17.48
CA ILE A 19 -9.22 8.87 -16.02
C ILE A 19 -9.36 10.31 -15.55
N THR A 20 -10.08 10.49 -14.45
CA THR A 20 -10.04 11.72 -13.66
C THR A 20 -9.10 11.50 -12.49
N ARG A 21 -7.97 12.22 -12.45
CA ARG A 21 -7.03 12.16 -11.33
C ARG A 21 -7.64 12.87 -10.12
N THR A 22 -7.73 12.19 -8.99
CA THR A 22 -8.38 12.67 -7.75
C THR A 22 -7.40 12.75 -6.58
N HIS A 23 -6.09 12.78 -6.87
CA HIS A 23 -5.02 12.79 -5.87
C HIS A 23 -4.61 14.19 -5.39
N GLN A 24 -5.38 15.24 -5.67
CA GLN A 24 -5.01 16.63 -5.37
C GLN A 24 -4.78 16.88 -3.87
N ARG A 25 -5.44 16.10 -3.00
CA ARG A 25 -5.23 16.15 -1.54
C ARG A 25 -3.82 15.74 -1.09
N PHE A 26 -3.07 15.06 -1.94
CA PHE A 26 -1.69 14.66 -1.68
C PHE A 26 -0.66 15.64 -2.26
N LEU A 27 -1.10 16.66 -3.00
CA LEU A 27 -0.21 17.65 -3.61
C LEU A 27 0.02 18.82 -2.67
N LEU A 28 1.26 18.96 -2.19
CA LEU A 28 1.65 19.99 -1.24
C LEU A 28 2.18 21.21 -2.01
N ARG A 29 1.35 22.25 -2.11
CA ARG A 29 1.72 23.49 -2.83
C ARG A 29 2.72 24.35 -2.08
N SER A 30 2.72 24.27 -0.75
CA SER A 30 3.62 24.98 0.14
C SER A 30 3.96 24.04 1.29
N LEU A 31 5.23 23.98 1.63
CA LEU A 31 5.77 23.14 2.69
C LEU A 31 6.27 24.03 3.82
N GLU A 32 5.73 23.83 5.01
CA GLU A 32 6.22 24.41 6.25
C GLU A 32 6.53 23.25 7.20
N PHE A 33 7.68 23.29 7.87
CA PHE A 33 8.11 22.22 8.79
C PHE A 33 8.21 22.71 10.24
N THR A 34 7.42 23.73 10.58
CA THR A 34 7.40 24.33 11.91
C THR A 34 6.41 23.63 12.86
N GLN A 35 5.61 22.70 12.34
CA GLN A 35 4.55 22.02 13.09
C GLN A 35 5.05 20.71 13.71
N GLN A 36 4.43 20.35 14.83
CA GLN A 36 4.58 19.03 15.45
C GLN A 36 3.53 18.05 14.91
N TYR A 37 3.67 16.75 15.21
CA TYR A 37 2.79 15.69 14.71
C TYR A 37 1.48 15.47 15.50
N ALA A 38 1.37 15.96 16.73
CA ALA A 38 0.16 15.78 17.56
C ALA A 38 -1.16 16.26 16.88
N PRO A 39 -1.18 17.39 16.15
CA PRO A 39 -2.34 17.79 15.34
C PRO A 39 -2.82 16.74 14.34
N MET A 40 -1.93 15.97 13.73
CA MET A 40 -2.29 14.95 12.75
C MET A 40 -3.16 13.86 13.38
N TYR A 41 -2.74 13.35 14.55
CA TYR A 41 -3.53 12.40 15.34
C TYR A 41 -4.87 12.99 15.81
N ARG A 42 -4.90 14.28 16.15
CA ARG A 42 -6.16 14.98 16.48
C ARG A 42 -7.11 15.03 15.29
N CYS A 43 -6.60 15.35 14.09
CA CYS A 43 -7.39 15.35 12.86
C CYS A 43 -7.93 13.95 12.54
N ARG A 44 -7.07 12.93 12.63
CA ARG A 44 -7.46 11.52 12.45
C ARG A 44 -8.57 11.11 13.41
N MET A 45 -8.36 11.34 14.71
CA MET A 45 -9.35 11.08 15.74
C MET A 45 -10.65 11.82 15.45
N GLY A 46 -10.60 13.12 15.19
CA GLY A 46 -11.79 13.94 14.95
C GLY A 46 -12.64 13.47 13.77
N ALA A 47 -12.00 13.01 12.70
CA ALA A 47 -12.69 12.51 11.51
C ALA A 47 -13.31 11.11 11.70
N GLN A 48 -12.67 10.25 12.51
CA GLN A 48 -13.05 8.84 12.66
C GLN A 48 -13.84 8.53 13.96
N TYR A 49 -13.85 9.44 14.93
CA TYR A 49 -14.41 9.21 16.27
C TYR A 49 -15.87 8.75 16.23
N THR A 50 -16.74 9.48 15.53
CA THR A 50 -18.18 9.19 15.48
C THR A 50 -18.45 7.83 14.82
N SER A 51 -17.74 7.54 13.73
CA SER A 51 -17.91 6.28 13.00
C SER A 51 -17.41 5.09 13.81
N ALA A 52 -16.27 5.21 14.50
CA ALA A 52 -15.76 4.20 15.43
C ALA A 52 -16.71 3.96 16.61
N LEU A 53 -17.25 5.04 17.19
CA LEU A 53 -18.22 4.97 18.28
C LEU A 53 -19.50 4.24 17.87
N HIS A 54 -20.07 4.62 16.72
CA HIS A 54 -21.28 3.99 16.21
C HIS A 54 -21.05 2.51 15.86
N ALA A 55 -19.88 2.17 15.30
CA ALA A 55 -19.51 0.79 15.01
C ALA A 55 -19.48 -0.05 16.28
N ILE A 56 -18.72 0.35 17.32
CA ILE A 56 -18.65 -0.41 18.57
C ILE A 56 -20.00 -0.50 19.29
N GLN A 57 -20.76 0.60 19.32
CA GLN A 57 -22.10 0.61 19.91
C GLN A 57 -23.06 -0.34 19.20
N ARG A 58 -22.98 -0.45 17.86
CA ARG A 58 -23.78 -1.39 17.09
C ARG A 58 -23.39 -2.84 17.40
N ILE A 59 -22.10 -3.15 17.34
CA ILE A 59 -21.58 -4.50 17.64
C ILE A 59 -22.01 -4.95 19.03
N VAL A 60 -21.89 -4.07 20.04
CA VAL A 60 -22.29 -4.38 21.41
C VAL A 60 -23.82 -4.53 21.54
N ARG A 61 -24.59 -3.70 20.84
CA ARG A 61 -26.08 -3.78 20.81
C ARG A 61 -26.57 -5.10 20.23
N GLU A 62 -25.92 -5.57 19.18
CA GLU A 62 -26.24 -6.81 18.45
C GLU A 62 -25.67 -8.05 19.15
N ASP A 63 -24.76 -7.87 20.11
CA ASP A 63 -24.13 -8.96 20.84
C ASP A 63 -25.11 -9.64 21.82
N PRO A 64 -25.33 -10.96 21.71
CA PRO A 64 -26.24 -11.69 22.60
C PRO A 64 -25.87 -11.63 24.09
N MET A 65 -24.59 -11.39 24.42
CA MET A 65 -24.11 -11.34 25.81
C MET A 65 -24.36 -9.99 26.49
N TYR A 66 -24.35 -8.89 25.74
CA TYR A 66 -24.39 -7.54 26.30
C TYR A 66 -25.70 -6.81 26.01
N GLY A 67 -26.21 -6.95 24.78
CA GLY A 67 -27.49 -6.41 24.38
C GLY A 67 -27.57 -4.88 24.28
N PRO A 68 -28.79 -4.34 24.12
CA PRO A 68 -28.99 -2.98 23.66
C PRO A 68 -28.63 -1.89 24.67
N GLU A 69 -28.73 -2.16 25.97
CA GLU A 69 -28.37 -1.18 27.01
C GLU A 69 -26.86 -0.88 26.99
N ALA A 70 -26.03 -1.92 26.83
CA ALA A 70 -24.58 -1.77 26.70
C ALA A 70 -24.20 -1.01 25.41
N GLY A 71 -24.91 -1.28 24.30
CA GLY A 71 -24.72 -0.55 23.05
C GLY A 71 -25.29 0.88 23.04
N ALA A 72 -26.00 1.31 24.09
CA ALA A 72 -26.50 2.68 24.24
C ALA A 72 -25.67 3.53 25.22
N MET A 73 -24.59 2.96 25.78
CA MET A 73 -23.73 3.66 26.72
C MET A 73 -23.08 4.90 26.08
N LYS A 74 -23.08 6.00 26.84
CA LYS A 74 -22.33 7.20 26.46
C LYS A 74 -20.83 6.90 26.50
N PRO A 75 -20.07 7.37 25.51
CA PRO A 75 -18.62 7.18 25.53
C PRO A 75 -18.00 7.90 26.72
N ARG A 76 -16.93 7.32 27.26
CA ARG A 76 -16.07 7.94 28.27
C ARG A 76 -14.70 8.19 27.69
N ARG A 77 -14.01 9.24 28.17
CA ARG A 77 -12.58 9.39 27.93
C ARG A 77 -11.80 8.34 28.70
N VAL A 78 -10.59 8.05 28.25
CA VAL A 78 -9.73 6.99 28.82
C VAL A 78 -9.50 7.19 30.33
N LEU A 79 -9.25 8.42 30.78
CA LEU A 79 -9.06 8.71 32.21
C LEU A 79 -10.37 8.82 33.02
N GLU A 80 -11.55 8.74 32.39
CA GLU A 80 -12.87 8.77 33.05
C GLU A 80 -13.45 7.37 33.28
N LEU A 81 -12.70 6.34 32.88
CA LEU A 81 -13.04 4.94 33.11
C LEU A 81 -13.02 4.62 34.61
N GLN A 82 -13.97 3.82 35.07
CA GLN A 82 -14.07 3.42 36.48
C GLN A 82 -13.76 1.93 36.63
N PRO A 83 -12.93 1.54 37.62
CA PRO A 83 -12.63 0.13 37.87
C PRO A 83 -13.90 -0.70 38.07
N GLY A 84 -13.99 -1.86 37.42
CA GLY A 84 -15.12 -2.79 37.53
C GLY A 84 -16.38 -2.39 36.77
N MET A 85 -16.46 -1.18 36.21
CA MET A 85 -17.59 -0.72 35.42
C MET A 85 -17.34 -0.93 33.92
N PRO A 86 -18.28 -1.55 33.17
CA PRO A 86 -18.24 -1.55 31.71
C PRO A 86 -18.29 -0.11 31.17
N ALA A 87 -17.61 0.12 30.06
CA ALA A 87 -17.60 1.39 29.37
C ALA A 87 -17.34 1.23 27.87
N VAL A 88 -17.80 2.21 27.11
CA VAL A 88 -17.41 2.42 25.71
C VAL A 88 -16.43 3.59 25.67
N CYS A 89 -15.32 3.44 24.98
CA CYS A 89 -14.37 4.53 24.69
C CYS A 89 -13.84 4.41 23.27
N VAL A 90 -13.30 5.52 22.74
CA VAL A 90 -12.69 5.56 21.41
C VAL A 90 -11.34 6.24 21.56
N GLY A 91 -10.31 5.64 20.97
CA GLY A 91 -8.94 6.13 21.04
C GLY A 91 -8.11 5.68 19.83
N ILE A 92 -6.87 6.16 19.76
CA ILE A 92 -5.87 5.73 18.78
C ILE A 92 -5.03 4.65 19.44
N VAL A 93 -4.81 3.56 18.71
CA VAL A 93 -3.91 2.50 19.14
C VAL A 93 -2.48 3.00 19.04
N TYR A 94 -1.75 2.92 20.15
CA TYR A 94 -0.31 3.00 20.19
C TYR A 94 0.24 1.61 20.48
N LYS A 95 1.09 1.08 19.60
CA LYS A 95 1.75 -0.21 19.80
C LYS A 95 3.17 -0.02 20.30
N ASN A 96 3.43 -0.47 21.52
CA ASN A 96 4.77 -0.47 22.09
C ASN A 96 5.55 -1.70 21.61
N MET A 97 6.20 -1.56 20.45
CA MET A 97 7.00 -2.61 19.85
C MET A 97 8.35 -2.76 20.55
N LYS A 98 8.66 -3.95 21.06
CA LYS A 98 9.90 -4.21 21.80
C LYS A 98 11.15 -4.26 20.93
N LEU A 99 10.97 -4.63 19.66
CA LEU A 99 12.07 -4.78 18.68
C LEU A 99 12.18 -3.58 17.73
N LEU A 100 11.35 -2.54 17.89
CA LEU A 100 11.46 -1.35 17.04
C LEU A 100 12.74 -0.59 17.40
N PRO A 101 13.65 -0.36 16.44
CA PRO A 101 14.86 0.42 16.66
C PRO A 101 14.51 1.84 17.10
N ARG A 102 15.34 2.40 17.98
CA ARG A 102 15.15 3.74 18.52
C ARG A 102 16.33 4.59 18.15
N PHE A 103 16.08 5.62 17.36
CA PHE A 103 17.09 6.59 16.94
C PHE A 103 17.88 7.17 18.13
N LEU A 104 17.23 7.41 19.29
CA LEU A 104 17.93 7.92 20.46
C LEU A 104 18.95 6.92 21.03
N ASP A 105 18.65 5.63 20.98
CA ASP A 105 19.55 4.59 21.47
C ASP A 105 20.73 4.44 20.50
N GLU A 106 20.46 4.41 19.19
CA GLU A 106 21.48 4.40 18.12
C GLU A 106 22.40 5.63 18.18
N TYR A 107 21.80 6.81 18.32
CA TYR A 107 22.54 8.06 18.44
C TYR A 107 23.41 8.09 19.70
N GLN A 108 22.92 7.58 20.82
CA GLN A 108 23.70 7.46 22.05
C GLN A 108 24.86 6.48 21.89
N SER A 109 24.64 5.31 21.29
CA SER A 109 25.72 4.35 21.03
C SER A 109 26.79 4.93 20.12
N GLU A 110 26.39 5.69 19.09
CA GLU A 110 27.33 6.31 18.16
C GLU A 110 28.16 7.42 18.82
N LEU A 111 27.54 8.23 19.70
CA LEU A 111 28.28 9.20 20.49
C LEU A 111 29.32 8.54 21.40
N VAL A 112 28.99 7.41 22.03
CA VAL A 112 29.93 6.66 22.87
C VAL A 112 31.08 6.09 22.04
N ARG A 113 30.81 5.54 20.85
CA ARG A 113 31.84 5.06 19.93
C ARG A 113 32.80 6.19 19.53
N ILE A 114 32.26 7.37 19.18
CA ILE A 114 33.06 8.55 18.83
C ILE A 114 33.94 9.00 20.01
N ASP A 115 33.39 9.05 21.22
CA ASP A 115 34.13 9.46 22.42
C ASP A 115 35.22 8.45 22.81
N ALA A 116 35.06 7.17 22.46
CA ALA A 116 36.06 6.13 22.68
C ALA A 116 37.28 6.21 21.75
N GLY A 117 37.26 7.10 20.74
CA GLY A 117 38.35 7.26 19.78
C GLY A 117 38.54 6.02 18.89
N ASP A 118 37.49 5.22 18.72
CA ASP A 118 37.52 4.03 17.87
C ASP A 118 37.39 4.45 16.41
N ASP A 119 38.52 4.88 15.84
CA ASP A 119 38.69 5.20 14.42
C ASP A 119 38.84 3.92 13.56
N ASN A 120 38.56 2.72 14.11
CA ASN A 120 38.70 1.50 13.34
C ASN A 120 37.62 1.41 12.25
N ASP A 121 38.12 1.60 11.03
CA ASP A 121 37.49 1.41 9.72
C ASP A 121 37.13 -0.06 9.38
N GLU A 122 37.04 -0.95 10.36
CA GLU A 122 36.50 -2.29 10.12
C GLU A 122 35.00 -2.29 10.35
N GLU A 123 34.29 -2.64 9.29
CA GLU A 123 32.87 -2.93 9.17
C GLU A 123 32.47 -4.06 10.15
N SER A 124 32.50 -3.79 11.46
CA SER A 124 32.03 -4.69 12.51
C SER A 124 31.04 -3.95 13.40
N GLY A 125 29.77 -4.28 13.22
CA GLY A 125 28.69 -3.82 14.09
C GLY A 125 28.93 -4.25 15.54
N VAL A 126 28.64 -3.31 16.45
CA VAL A 126 28.21 -3.49 17.83
C VAL A 126 29.04 -4.44 18.71
N VAL A 127 29.81 -3.84 19.62
CA VAL A 127 30.38 -4.52 20.79
C VAL A 127 29.23 -5.00 21.70
N GLU A 128 29.23 -6.29 22.05
CA GLU A 128 28.28 -6.95 22.97
C GLU A 128 28.02 -6.12 24.25
N ALA A 129 26.77 -5.71 24.45
CA ALA A 129 26.23 -5.55 25.79
C ALA A 129 25.49 -6.85 26.15
N ALA A 130 26.07 -7.63 27.06
CA ALA A 130 25.53 -8.90 27.53
C ALA A 130 24.02 -8.79 27.89
N PRO A 131 23.16 -9.71 27.41
CA PRO A 131 21.75 -9.67 27.74
C PRO A 131 21.52 -10.09 29.21
N PRO A 132 20.58 -9.47 29.94
CA PRO A 132 20.06 -10.08 31.15
C PRO A 132 19.33 -11.37 30.75
N GLU A 133 19.54 -12.44 31.52
CA GLU A 133 19.08 -13.81 31.27
C GLU A 133 17.68 -13.89 30.63
N ARG A 134 17.62 -14.39 29.38
CA ARG A 134 16.37 -14.71 28.67
C ARG A 134 16.22 -16.23 28.57
N SER A 135 14.98 -16.70 28.73
CA SER A 135 14.59 -18.11 28.67
C SER A 135 14.93 -18.77 27.33
N GLU A 136 15.31 -20.05 27.40
CA GLU A 136 15.83 -20.89 26.30
C GLU A 136 14.92 -20.96 25.05
N ASP A 137 13.62 -20.66 25.15
CA ASP A 137 12.70 -20.67 24.02
C ASP A 137 12.86 -19.47 23.05
N ALA A 138 13.46 -18.35 23.49
CA ALA A 138 13.69 -17.17 22.63
C ALA A 138 14.94 -17.31 21.74
N ALA A 139 15.92 -18.13 22.16
CA ALA A 139 17.17 -18.34 21.43
C ALA A 139 16.98 -19.19 20.16
N ALA A 140 16.00 -20.11 20.16
CA ALA A 140 15.75 -21.02 19.05
C ALA A 140 15.14 -20.32 17.82
N ALA A 141 14.42 -19.21 18.01
CA ALA A 141 13.88 -18.40 16.90
C ALA A 141 14.97 -17.52 16.24
N ALA A 142 15.94 -17.04 17.02
CA ALA A 142 17.05 -16.24 16.52
C ALA A 142 18.10 -17.07 15.75
N MET A 143 18.36 -18.32 16.19
CA MET A 143 19.38 -19.18 15.57
C MET A 143 19.04 -19.69 14.16
N ARG A 144 17.79 -19.60 13.70
CA ARG A 144 17.42 -20.03 12.32
C ARG A 144 17.61 -18.94 11.26
N LEU A 145 18.02 -17.74 11.65
CA LEU A 145 18.29 -16.59 10.77
C LEU A 145 19.80 -16.28 10.66
N GLY A 146 20.66 -17.14 11.20
CA GLY A 146 22.12 -16.95 11.21
C GLY A 146 22.80 -17.42 9.94
N ASN A 147 22.82 -16.57 8.91
CA ASN A 147 23.97 -16.26 8.05
C ASN A 147 23.47 -15.47 6.83
N GLU A 148 24.04 -14.28 6.62
CA GLU A 148 23.85 -13.34 5.48
C GLU A 148 22.95 -12.10 5.65
N ALA A 149 22.72 -11.57 6.86
CA ALA A 149 22.15 -10.22 6.98
C ALA A 149 22.55 -9.51 8.28
N GLU A 150 23.82 -9.13 8.38
CA GLU A 150 24.24 -8.05 9.28
C GLU A 150 24.40 -6.79 8.43
N GLU A 151 23.40 -5.90 8.41
CA GLU A 151 23.55 -4.54 7.88
C GLU A 151 22.46 -3.61 8.45
N ASP A 152 22.94 -2.54 9.10
CA ASP A 152 22.34 -1.28 9.54
C ASP A 152 20.81 -1.07 9.48
N ALA A 153 20.20 -1.07 10.65
CA ALA A 153 18.78 -0.81 10.86
C ALA A 153 18.43 0.69 10.84
N SER A 154 18.48 1.36 9.67
CA SER A 154 17.58 2.50 9.47
C SER A 154 17.16 2.65 8.00
N ASN A 155 15.89 2.33 7.74
CA ASN A 155 15.20 2.31 6.43
C ASN A 155 15.39 1.08 5.52
N ASP A 156 16.34 0.18 5.78
CA ASP A 156 16.38 -1.12 5.09
C ASP A 156 15.18 -2.01 5.44
N GLY A 157 14.58 -1.80 6.60
CA GLY A 157 13.41 -2.58 7.01
C GLY A 157 12.20 -2.47 6.08
N GLN A 158 11.99 -1.35 5.38
CA GLN A 158 10.89 -1.25 4.40
C GLN A 158 11.21 -2.01 3.11
N THR A 159 12.47 -1.96 2.66
CA THR A 159 12.95 -2.70 1.47
C THR A 159 12.97 -4.19 1.74
N LEU A 160 13.46 -4.59 2.92
CA LEU A 160 13.41 -5.97 3.40
C LEU A 160 11.96 -6.43 3.56
N ALA A 161 11.07 -5.64 4.16
CA ALA A 161 9.65 -5.97 4.21
C ALA A 161 9.00 -6.06 2.82
N ALA A 162 9.51 -5.36 1.80
CA ALA A 162 9.02 -5.48 0.44
C ALA A 162 9.48 -6.78 -0.25
N ALA A 163 10.67 -7.27 0.12
CA ALA A 163 11.31 -8.44 -0.49
C ALA A 163 11.04 -9.75 0.28
N ASP A 164 10.86 -9.68 1.60
CA ASP A 164 10.69 -10.80 2.52
C ASP A 164 9.37 -10.68 3.30
N GLU A 165 8.54 -11.71 3.17
CA GLU A 165 7.27 -11.81 3.89
C GLU A 165 7.45 -12.02 5.40
N HIS A 166 8.63 -12.43 5.85
CA HIS A 166 8.91 -12.76 7.25
C HIS A 166 9.63 -11.64 8.01
N TYR A 167 10.07 -10.58 7.32
CA TYR A 167 10.71 -9.44 7.98
C TYR A 167 9.69 -8.64 8.79
N SER A 168 9.80 -8.69 10.12
CA SER A 168 8.87 -8.05 11.05
C SER A 168 9.55 -7.64 12.35
N VAL A 169 9.28 -6.41 12.81
CA VAL A 169 9.65 -5.94 14.16
C VAL A 169 8.56 -6.27 15.19
N CYS A 170 7.49 -6.95 14.77
CA CYS A 170 6.40 -7.38 15.63
C CYS A 170 6.83 -8.55 16.52
N ASN A 171 6.51 -8.43 17.81
CA ASN A 171 6.72 -9.45 18.82
C ASN A 171 5.41 -9.74 19.59
N SER A 172 5.20 -10.99 19.99
CA SER A 172 4.02 -11.38 20.79
C SER A 172 3.97 -10.72 22.18
N ALA A 173 5.11 -10.23 22.68
CA ALA A 173 5.23 -9.45 23.93
C ALA A 173 5.02 -7.94 23.73
N ASP A 174 4.67 -7.50 22.52
CA ASP A 174 4.31 -6.10 22.27
C ASP A 174 3.03 -5.73 23.03
N GLU A 175 2.95 -4.48 23.47
CA GLU A 175 1.81 -3.98 24.25
C GLU A 175 0.97 -3.02 23.42
N LEU A 176 -0.35 -3.18 23.48
CA LEU A 176 -1.29 -2.25 22.86
C LEU A 176 -1.82 -1.26 23.89
N MET A 177 -1.75 0.02 23.58
CA MET A 177 -2.33 1.09 24.39
C MET A 177 -3.38 1.82 23.58
N LEU A 178 -4.44 2.28 24.24
CA LEU A 178 -5.46 3.15 23.65
C LEU A 178 -5.27 4.57 24.17
N GLU A 179 -5.05 5.52 23.27
CA GLU A 179 -4.78 6.93 23.60
C GLU A 179 -5.92 7.84 23.13
N ASP A 180 -6.31 8.80 23.97
CA ASP A 180 -7.20 9.90 23.62
C ASP A 180 -6.65 11.24 24.14
N SER A 181 -7.46 12.31 24.07
CA SER A 181 -7.04 13.63 24.56
C SER A 181 -6.86 13.72 26.09
N SER A 182 -7.31 12.73 26.85
CA SER A 182 -7.15 12.67 28.31
C SER A 182 -5.90 11.92 28.74
N GLY A 183 -5.54 10.83 28.05
CA GLY A 183 -4.40 10.00 28.43
C GLY A 183 -4.37 8.67 27.69
N ARG A 184 -3.73 7.66 28.29
CA ARG A 184 -3.55 6.33 27.70
C ARG A 184 -3.87 5.21 28.69
N VAL A 185 -4.37 4.09 28.18
CA VAL A 185 -4.66 2.88 28.95
C VAL A 185 -4.15 1.64 28.20
N LEU A 186 -3.60 0.67 28.94
CA LEU A 186 -3.17 -0.61 28.37
C LEU A 186 -4.39 -1.47 28.02
N LEU A 187 -4.42 -2.03 26.80
CA LEU A 187 -5.45 -2.95 26.33
C LEU A 187 -5.04 -4.40 26.65
N GLN A 188 -5.92 -5.15 27.32
CA GLN A 188 -5.77 -6.59 27.55
C GLN A 188 -6.78 -7.40 26.75
N GLY A 189 -6.39 -8.60 26.33
CA GLY A 189 -7.25 -9.52 25.58
C GLY A 189 -7.27 -9.29 24.07
N LEU A 190 -6.32 -8.52 23.53
CA LEU A 190 -6.11 -8.36 22.10
C LEU A 190 -4.76 -8.99 21.72
N ASP A 191 -4.72 -9.60 20.53
CA ASP A 191 -3.48 -10.09 19.94
C ASP A 191 -2.73 -8.90 19.31
N ALA A 192 -1.62 -8.48 19.93
CA ALA A 192 -0.81 -7.37 19.45
C ALA A 192 -0.29 -7.56 18.03
N GLU A 193 -0.16 -8.81 17.56
CA GLU A 193 0.30 -9.11 16.21
C GLU A 193 -0.69 -8.72 15.11
N ARG A 194 -1.97 -8.48 15.46
CA ARG A 194 -3.03 -8.09 14.51
C ARG A 194 -3.28 -6.59 14.46
N PHE A 195 -2.41 -5.79 15.09
CA PHE A 195 -2.52 -4.34 15.13
C PHE A 195 -1.19 -3.68 14.77
N CYS A 196 -1.28 -2.50 14.16
CA CYS A 196 -0.19 -1.55 14.02
C CYS A 196 -0.52 -0.27 14.79
N THR A 197 0.45 0.62 14.95
CA THR A 197 0.21 1.93 15.56
C THR A 197 -0.68 2.83 14.70
N GLY A 198 -1.34 3.80 15.33
CA GLY A 198 -2.04 4.92 14.69
C GLY A 198 -3.46 4.64 14.18
N VAL A 199 -4.00 3.44 14.40
CA VAL A 199 -5.38 3.09 14.04
C VAL A 199 -6.38 3.59 15.08
N VAL A 200 -7.50 4.17 14.65
CA VAL A 200 -8.62 4.54 15.55
C VAL A 200 -9.47 3.32 15.87
N LEU A 201 -9.70 3.08 17.15
CA LEU A 201 -10.38 1.91 17.69
C LEU A 201 -11.48 2.33 18.68
N GLY A 202 -12.69 1.84 18.45
CA GLY A 202 -13.75 1.83 19.45
C GLY A 202 -13.63 0.59 20.32
N VAL A 203 -13.71 0.74 21.63
CA VAL A 203 -13.54 -0.35 22.60
C VAL A 203 -14.74 -0.37 23.54
N TYR A 204 -15.27 -1.57 23.76
CA TYR A 204 -16.15 -1.88 24.88
C TYR A 204 -15.43 -2.84 25.82
N GLY A 205 -15.31 -2.46 27.08
CA GLY A 205 -14.54 -3.22 28.05
C GLY A 205 -14.70 -2.72 29.48
N THR A 206 -13.94 -3.34 30.39
CA THR A 206 -13.97 -3.01 31.82
C THR A 206 -12.56 -2.66 32.30
N LEU A 207 -12.42 -1.52 32.98
CA LEU A 207 -11.15 -1.15 33.62
C LEU A 207 -10.89 -2.08 34.81
N LEU A 208 -9.69 -2.65 34.86
CA LEU A 208 -9.24 -3.53 35.92
C LEU A 208 -8.53 -2.72 37.03
N PRO A 209 -8.41 -3.29 38.26
CA PRO A 209 -7.71 -2.62 39.37
C PRO A 209 -6.24 -2.28 39.09
N ASN A 210 -5.60 -2.99 38.16
CA ASN A 210 -4.21 -2.73 37.74
C ASN A 210 -4.07 -1.55 36.75
N GLY A 211 -5.18 -0.87 36.40
CA GLY A 211 -5.18 0.27 35.49
C GLY A 211 -5.20 -0.08 34.00
N SER A 212 -5.35 -1.36 33.64
CA SER A 212 -5.56 -1.80 32.24
C SER A 212 -7.03 -2.04 31.94
N ILE A 213 -7.43 -1.98 30.67
CA ILE A 213 -8.80 -2.32 30.25
C ILE A 213 -8.83 -3.74 29.69
N LYS A 214 -9.70 -4.59 30.24
CA LYS A 214 -10.05 -5.87 29.63
C LYS A 214 -11.01 -5.60 28.47
N VAL A 215 -10.53 -5.78 27.25
CA VAL A 215 -11.33 -5.58 26.04
C VAL A 215 -12.31 -6.73 25.90
N LEU A 216 -13.59 -6.41 25.75
CA LEU A 216 -14.66 -7.37 25.52
C LEU A 216 -15.07 -7.38 24.05
N ARG A 217 -15.21 -6.21 23.45
CA ARG A 217 -15.41 -6.01 22.01
C ARG A 217 -14.59 -4.81 21.54
N TYR A 218 -14.21 -4.82 20.28
CA TYR A 218 -13.60 -3.68 19.60
C TYR A 218 -14.23 -3.50 18.23
N ALA A 219 -14.06 -2.31 17.67
CA ALA A 219 -14.44 -1.99 16.30
C ALA A 219 -13.46 -0.99 15.70
N PHE A 220 -13.03 -1.23 14.46
CA PHE A 220 -12.37 -0.19 13.67
C PHE A 220 -13.34 0.94 13.31
N SER A 221 -12.80 2.00 12.74
CA SER A 221 -13.52 3.26 12.59
C SER A 221 -14.61 3.31 11.52
N GLY A 222 -14.88 2.24 10.77
CA GLY A 222 -15.83 2.33 9.67
C GLY A 222 -16.48 1.02 9.26
N ASP A 223 -17.80 1.06 9.16
CA ASP A 223 -18.56 0.16 8.31
C ASP A 223 -18.52 0.72 6.88
N LEU A 224 -17.66 0.11 6.05
CA LEU A 224 -17.34 0.58 4.70
C LEU A 224 -18.56 0.69 3.78
N ARG A 225 -19.68 0.05 4.14
CA ARG A 225 -20.96 0.13 3.42
C ARG A 225 -21.52 1.56 3.40
N PHE A 226 -21.26 2.36 4.44
CA PHE A 226 -21.75 3.75 4.51
C PHE A 226 -20.96 4.73 3.63
N THR A 227 -19.72 4.38 3.29
CA THR A 227 -18.82 5.22 2.48
C THR A 227 -18.59 4.65 1.09
N PHE A 228 -19.17 3.48 0.78
CA PHE A 228 -19.13 2.87 -0.54
C PHE A 228 -20.14 3.52 -1.47
N VAL A 229 -19.66 4.00 -2.61
CA VAL A 229 -20.50 4.58 -3.67
C VAL A 229 -20.53 3.60 -4.83
N PRO A 230 -21.67 2.97 -5.16
CA PRO A 230 -21.76 2.00 -6.25
C PRO A 230 -21.30 2.58 -7.59
N ARG A 231 -20.66 1.76 -8.43
CA ARG A 231 -20.24 2.12 -9.79
C ARG A 231 -21.16 1.53 -10.86
N PRO A 232 -21.26 2.16 -12.05
CA PRO A 232 -21.95 1.57 -13.18
C PRO A 232 -21.22 0.33 -13.68
N LEU A 233 -21.98 -0.72 -14.02
CA LEU A 233 -21.47 -1.91 -14.69
C LEU A 233 -21.76 -1.81 -16.19
N ILE A 234 -20.70 -1.70 -17.01
CA ILE A 234 -20.83 -1.71 -18.46
C ILE A 234 -20.62 -3.13 -18.97
N ARG A 235 -21.60 -3.69 -19.68
CA ARG A 235 -21.43 -4.92 -20.44
C ARG A 235 -20.64 -4.62 -21.71
N ALA A 236 -19.31 -4.57 -21.61
CA ALA A 236 -18.44 -4.45 -22.77
C ALA A 236 -18.17 -5.82 -23.40
N ALA A 237 -18.10 -5.88 -24.73
CA ALA A 237 -17.78 -7.10 -25.48
C ALA A 237 -16.28 -7.49 -25.39
N SER A 238 -15.41 -6.53 -25.02
CA SER A 238 -13.97 -6.73 -24.89
C SER A 238 -13.44 -6.12 -23.59
N PRO A 239 -12.38 -6.70 -22.99
CA PRO A 239 -11.77 -6.16 -21.79
C PRO A 239 -11.12 -4.79 -22.07
N CYS A 240 -11.03 -3.98 -21.02
CA CYS A 240 -10.27 -2.73 -21.03
C CYS A 240 -9.34 -2.70 -19.83
N TYR A 241 -8.03 -2.83 -20.07
CA TYR A 241 -7.06 -3.01 -19.02
C TYR A 241 -6.39 -1.70 -18.63
N ILE A 242 -6.34 -1.45 -17.32
CA ILE A 242 -5.30 -0.62 -16.72
C ILE A 242 -4.19 -1.56 -16.26
N ALA A 243 -2.97 -1.33 -16.75
CA ALA A 243 -1.81 -2.12 -16.40
C ALA A 243 -1.04 -1.47 -15.24
N PHE A 244 -0.53 -2.29 -14.33
CA PHE A 244 0.28 -1.89 -13.19
C PHE A 244 1.62 -2.65 -13.22
N VAL A 245 2.69 -1.89 -13.08
CA VAL A 245 4.06 -2.41 -12.89
C VAL A 245 4.73 -1.59 -11.81
N SER A 246 5.64 -2.17 -11.06
CA SER A 246 6.39 -1.49 -10.00
C SER A 246 7.77 -2.11 -9.91
N GLY A 247 8.72 -1.44 -9.25
CA GLY A 247 10.04 -2.03 -9.01
C GLY A 247 10.73 -2.40 -10.31
N LEU A 248 10.70 -1.49 -11.30
CA LEU A 248 11.50 -1.66 -12.53
C LEU A 248 12.99 -1.74 -12.15
N SER A 249 13.36 -1.05 -11.06
CA SER A 249 14.68 -1.05 -10.44
C SER A 249 15.79 -0.97 -11.48
N ILE A 250 15.67 0.01 -12.38
CA ILE A 250 16.61 0.18 -13.49
C ILE A 250 18.01 0.35 -12.91
N ASN A 251 18.82 -0.68 -13.14
CA ASN A 251 20.24 -0.70 -12.87
C ASN A 251 20.87 -1.54 -13.96
N ILE A 252 21.56 -0.89 -14.89
CA ILE A 252 22.34 -1.58 -15.91
C ILE A 252 23.82 -1.40 -15.57
N PRO A 253 24.34 -2.10 -14.55
CA PRO A 253 25.76 -2.03 -14.23
C PRO A 253 26.54 -2.82 -15.27
N ARG A 254 27.80 -2.41 -15.49
CA ARG A 254 28.82 -3.31 -16.04
C ARG A 254 29.38 -4.08 -14.84
N GLY A 255 28.66 -5.10 -14.40
CA GLY A 255 29.04 -5.90 -13.21
C GLY A 255 30.47 -6.44 -13.32
N SER A 256 31.11 -6.71 -12.19
CA SER A 256 32.48 -7.25 -12.17
C SER A 256 32.51 -8.78 -12.25
N SER A 257 31.49 -9.44 -11.69
CA SER A 257 31.33 -10.90 -11.70
C SER A 257 30.48 -11.40 -12.88
N LYS A 258 30.70 -12.67 -13.29
CA LYS A 258 29.93 -13.29 -14.37
C LYS A 258 28.45 -13.50 -14.01
N GLU A 259 28.16 -13.78 -12.74
CA GLU A 259 26.80 -14.03 -12.25
C GLU A 259 25.97 -12.76 -12.20
N GLU A 260 26.52 -11.65 -11.68
CA GLU A 260 25.88 -10.34 -11.71
C GLU A 260 25.62 -9.87 -13.14
N GLN A 261 26.58 -10.05 -14.06
CA GLN A 261 26.40 -9.72 -15.47
C GLN A 261 25.27 -10.54 -16.10
N ALA A 262 25.16 -11.83 -15.78
CA ALA A 262 24.10 -12.69 -16.29
C ALA A 262 22.72 -12.29 -15.73
N ALA A 263 22.64 -11.98 -14.43
CA ALA A 263 21.41 -11.48 -13.80
C ALA A 263 20.97 -10.13 -14.38
N ALA A 264 21.89 -9.17 -14.52
CA ALA A 264 21.62 -7.87 -15.13
C ALA A 264 21.19 -8.00 -16.60
N THR A 265 21.79 -8.93 -17.34
CA THR A 265 21.41 -9.22 -18.72
C THR A 265 19.99 -9.77 -18.81
N ARG A 266 19.62 -10.73 -17.93
CA ARG A 266 18.25 -11.27 -17.86
C ARG A 266 17.24 -10.18 -17.51
N ALA A 267 17.51 -9.38 -16.48
CA ALA A 267 16.64 -8.27 -16.08
C ALA A 267 16.43 -7.26 -17.23
N ARG A 268 17.52 -6.89 -17.93
CA ARG A 268 17.45 -6.01 -19.11
C ARG A 268 16.61 -6.62 -20.23
N ALA A 269 16.77 -7.91 -20.49
CA ALA A 269 16.01 -8.59 -21.54
C ALA A 269 14.51 -8.70 -21.19
N SER A 270 14.17 -9.01 -19.93
CA SER A 270 12.78 -8.97 -19.44
C SER A 270 12.16 -7.58 -19.58
N LEU A 271 12.91 -6.53 -19.25
CA LEU A 271 12.47 -5.14 -19.40
C LEU A 271 12.23 -4.76 -20.86
N GLU A 272 13.10 -5.22 -21.76
CA GLU A 272 12.93 -5.03 -23.20
C GLU A 272 11.67 -5.74 -23.72
N LEU A 273 11.41 -6.98 -23.28
CA LEU A 273 10.18 -7.71 -23.63
C LEU A 273 8.92 -6.98 -23.14
N LEU A 274 8.96 -6.39 -21.94
CA LEU A 274 7.88 -5.54 -21.44
C LEU A 274 7.64 -4.34 -22.36
N VAL A 275 8.70 -3.64 -22.76
CA VAL A 275 8.60 -2.49 -23.67
C VAL A 275 8.03 -2.92 -25.02
N GLU A 276 8.50 -4.03 -25.60
CA GLU A 276 7.97 -4.51 -26.89
C GLU A 276 6.50 -4.95 -26.79
N PHE A 277 6.08 -5.55 -25.68
CA PHE A 277 4.67 -5.85 -25.40
C PHE A 277 3.83 -4.58 -25.31
N LEU A 278 4.27 -3.58 -24.54
CA LEU A 278 3.58 -2.30 -24.39
C LEU A 278 3.59 -1.48 -25.69
N CYS A 279 4.59 -1.65 -26.56
CA CYS A 279 4.61 -1.01 -27.88
C CYS A 279 3.76 -1.77 -28.92
N GLY A 280 3.32 -3.00 -28.62
CA GLY A 280 2.59 -3.86 -29.55
C GLY A 280 3.47 -4.60 -30.57
N ASN A 281 4.79 -4.50 -30.43
CA ASN A 281 5.79 -5.12 -31.31
C ASN A 281 6.01 -6.61 -31.01
N THR A 282 4.94 -7.34 -30.73
CA THR A 282 5.05 -8.77 -30.39
C THR A 282 4.81 -9.63 -31.62
N GLY A 283 5.61 -10.69 -31.80
CA GLY A 283 5.39 -11.67 -32.88
C GLY A 283 4.09 -12.48 -32.72
N ASN A 284 3.52 -12.52 -31.51
CA ASN A 284 2.37 -13.35 -31.17
C ASN A 284 1.04 -12.56 -31.27
N ALA A 285 0.12 -13.01 -32.13
CA ALA A 285 -1.16 -12.34 -32.36
C ALA A 285 -2.04 -12.24 -31.08
N SER A 286 -2.00 -13.25 -30.21
CA SER A 286 -2.74 -13.23 -28.93
C SER A 286 -2.18 -12.18 -27.97
N LEU A 287 -0.84 -12.08 -27.87
CA LEU A 287 -0.20 -11.05 -27.07
C LEU A 287 -0.44 -9.65 -27.63
N ARG A 288 -0.42 -9.46 -28.96
CA ARG A 288 -0.81 -8.20 -29.59
C ARG A 288 -2.25 -7.82 -29.28
N ALA A 289 -3.19 -8.77 -29.35
CA ALA A 289 -4.60 -8.53 -29.00
C ALA A 289 -4.77 -8.13 -27.53
N LYS A 290 -4.02 -8.75 -26.62
CA LYS A 290 -4.00 -8.39 -25.19
C LYS A 290 -3.38 -7.01 -24.96
N ALA A 291 -2.24 -6.74 -25.61
CA ALA A 291 -1.55 -5.46 -25.56
C ALA A 291 -2.48 -4.33 -26.03
N LYS A 292 -3.22 -4.51 -27.13
CA LYS A 292 -4.21 -3.54 -27.64
C LYS A 292 -5.25 -3.12 -26.61
N CYS A 293 -5.65 -4.04 -25.73
CA CYS A 293 -6.64 -3.79 -24.69
C CYS A 293 -6.06 -3.02 -23.48
N VAL A 294 -4.74 -2.83 -23.40
CA VAL A 294 -4.12 -1.99 -22.36
C VAL A 294 -4.27 -0.52 -22.73
N SER A 295 -5.15 0.19 -22.03
CA SER A 295 -5.42 1.60 -22.27
C SER A 295 -4.43 2.53 -21.57
N ARG A 296 -3.94 2.12 -20.40
CA ARG A 296 -3.09 2.93 -19.51
C ARG A 296 -2.12 2.05 -18.75
N LEU A 297 -0.93 2.58 -18.49
CA LEU A 297 0.07 2.00 -17.61
C LEU A 297 0.25 2.89 -16.38
N VAL A 298 0.23 2.29 -15.19
CA VAL A 298 0.66 2.92 -13.94
C VAL A 298 1.96 2.26 -13.50
N ILE A 299 3.00 3.08 -13.33
CA ILE A 299 4.30 2.65 -12.79
C ILE A 299 4.33 3.07 -11.32
N GLY A 300 4.14 2.11 -10.42
CA GLY A 300 3.97 2.31 -8.98
C GLY A 300 5.29 2.29 -8.21
N GLY A 301 6.15 3.29 -8.46
CA GLY A 301 7.38 3.51 -7.71
C GLY A 301 8.50 2.49 -7.92
N ASP A 302 9.66 2.83 -7.37
CA ASP A 302 10.92 2.09 -7.43
C ASP A 302 11.35 1.83 -8.88
N SER A 303 11.30 2.92 -9.65
CA SER A 303 11.64 2.92 -11.07
C SER A 303 13.14 2.78 -11.28
N ILE A 304 13.94 3.40 -10.42
CA ILE A 304 15.40 3.23 -10.38
C ILE A 304 15.81 2.33 -9.20
N ALA A 305 16.95 1.66 -9.32
CA ALA A 305 17.50 0.89 -8.21
C ALA A 305 18.06 1.78 -7.10
N PRO A 306 18.28 1.24 -5.88
CA PRO A 306 18.99 1.94 -4.82
C PRO A 306 20.35 2.46 -5.29
N THR A 307 20.64 3.72 -4.99
CA THR A 307 21.86 4.42 -5.41
C THR A 307 22.85 4.53 -4.26
N ASP A 308 24.13 4.74 -4.57
CA ASP A 308 25.16 4.94 -3.54
C ASP A 308 24.89 6.24 -2.74
N GLU A 309 24.31 7.25 -3.39
CA GLU A 309 23.80 8.47 -2.75
C GLU A 309 22.75 8.16 -1.67
N LEU A 310 21.83 7.24 -1.96
CA LEU A 310 20.77 6.87 -1.03
C LEU A 310 21.31 6.05 0.14
N LYS A 311 22.29 5.17 -0.09
CA LYS A 311 22.98 4.42 0.97
C LYS A 311 23.69 5.37 1.94
N LEU A 312 24.38 6.37 1.41
CA LEU A 312 25.07 7.38 2.23
C LEU A 312 24.10 8.19 3.10
N LYS A 313 22.90 8.51 2.61
CA LYS A 313 21.87 9.23 3.39
C LYS A 313 21.35 8.43 4.60
N LYS A 314 21.58 7.12 4.67
CA LYS A 314 21.20 6.27 5.80
C LYS A 314 22.23 6.29 6.92
N LYS A 315 23.47 6.72 6.64
CA LYS A 315 24.51 6.83 7.67
C LYS A 315 24.16 7.95 8.66
N VAL A 316 24.31 7.67 9.95
CA VAL A 316 24.11 8.65 11.04
C VAL A 316 25.13 9.79 10.94
N LYS A 317 26.35 9.50 10.48
CA LYS A 317 27.42 10.46 10.25
C LYS A 317 28.09 10.18 8.90
N LEU A 318 28.41 11.26 8.17
CA LEU A 318 29.20 11.18 6.93
C LEU A 318 30.66 11.49 7.24
N ASP A 319 31.56 10.68 6.69
CA ASP A 319 32.99 10.91 6.81
C ASP A 319 33.51 11.83 5.69
N PRO A 320 34.68 12.49 5.87
CA PRO A 320 35.30 13.28 4.82
C PRO A 320 35.51 12.51 3.51
N SER A 321 35.75 11.19 3.57
CA SER A 321 35.89 10.30 2.42
C SER A 321 34.57 10.12 1.64
N ASP A 322 33.43 10.13 2.33
CA ASP A 322 32.10 10.04 1.72
C ASP A 322 31.74 11.32 0.97
N HIS A 323 32.15 12.49 1.49
CA HIS A 323 32.04 13.76 0.76
C HIS A 323 32.85 13.78 -0.54
N VAL A 324 33.99 13.08 -0.59
CA VAL A 324 34.82 12.95 -1.81
C VAL A 324 34.18 12.02 -2.84
N ARG A 325 33.51 10.94 -2.40
CA ARG A 325 32.78 10.01 -3.29
C ARG A 325 31.60 10.66 -4.02
N LEU A 326 30.99 11.69 -3.44
CA LEU A 326 29.83 12.42 -3.97
C LEU A 326 30.18 13.52 -4.98
N ASN A 327 31.45 13.88 -5.15
CA ASN A 327 31.83 14.88 -6.15
C ASN A 327 31.81 14.23 -7.55
N ASP A 328 30.82 14.65 -8.36
CA ASP A 328 30.56 14.19 -9.73
C ASP A 328 31.81 14.16 -10.64
N ASP A 329 32.80 15.02 -10.40
CA ASP A 329 34.02 15.11 -11.22
C ASP A 329 35.05 14.00 -10.96
N LYS A 330 34.90 13.22 -9.89
CA LYS A 330 35.79 12.09 -9.52
C LYS A 330 35.05 10.81 -9.14
N ALA A 331 33.74 10.73 -9.42
CA ALA A 331 32.99 9.49 -9.21
C ALA A 331 33.68 8.34 -9.96
N GLN A 332 34.04 7.30 -9.21
CA GLN A 332 34.68 6.12 -9.79
C GLN A 332 33.72 5.47 -10.80
N ALA A 333 34.25 4.84 -11.85
CA ALA A 333 33.43 4.27 -12.94
C ALA A 333 32.39 3.21 -12.51
N SER A 334 32.43 2.77 -11.24
CA SER A 334 31.53 1.80 -10.62
C SER A 334 30.39 2.41 -9.79
N THR A 335 30.38 3.72 -9.52
CA THR A 335 29.38 4.36 -8.65
C THR A 335 28.00 4.41 -9.33
N VAL A 336 26.96 3.97 -8.63
CA VAL A 336 25.57 3.98 -9.07
C VAL A 336 24.90 5.27 -8.59
N THR A 337 24.77 6.24 -9.49
CA THR A 337 24.19 7.57 -9.20
C THR A 337 22.75 7.72 -9.68
N SER A 338 21.99 8.54 -8.98
CA SER A 338 20.58 8.80 -9.33
C SER A 338 20.48 9.46 -10.71
N ALA A 339 21.42 10.35 -11.03
CA ALA A 339 21.49 11.00 -12.34
C ALA A 339 21.69 10.00 -13.49
N ALA A 340 22.53 8.97 -13.32
CA ALA A 340 22.75 7.95 -14.34
C ALA A 340 21.51 7.09 -14.56
N LEU A 341 20.86 6.63 -13.49
CA LEU A 341 19.67 5.78 -13.58
C LEU A 341 18.47 6.54 -14.14
N MET A 342 18.26 7.80 -13.75
CA MET A 342 17.18 8.62 -14.30
C MET A 342 17.32 8.86 -15.81
N ARG A 343 18.54 9.01 -16.35
CA ARG A 343 18.75 9.10 -17.83
C ARG A 343 18.36 7.81 -18.55
N GLN A 344 18.57 6.66 -17.91
CA GLN A 344 18.17 5.35 -18.47
C GLN A 344 16.64 5.21 -18.43
N LEU A 345 16.02 5.55 -17.30
CA LEU A 345 14.56 5.59 -17.16
C LEU A 345 13.91 6.50 -18.20
N ASP A 346 14.43 7.73 -18.39
CA ASP A 346 13.94 8.68 -19.39
C ASP A 346 13.95 8.09 -20.81
N THR A 347 15.04 7.40 -21.17
CA THR A 347 15.17 6.77 -22.50
C THR A 347 14.19 5.61 -22.69
N LEU A 348 13.96 4.81 -21.64
CA LEU A 348 12.98 3.73 -21.67
C LEU A 348 11.55 4.28 -21.78
N LEU A 349 11.19 5.23 -20.92
CA LEU A 349 9.87 5.83 -20.89
C LEU A 349 9.53 6.50 -22.21
N GLU A 350 10.48 7.19 -22.84
CA GLU A 350 10.30 7.83 -24.14
C GLU A 350 9.77 6.86 -25.22
N ARG A 351 10.14 5.57 -25.16
CA ARG A 351 9.62 4.54 -26.07
C ARG A 351 8.18 4.18 -25.75
N VAL A 352 7.90 3.92 -24.47
CA VAL A 352 6.59 3.47 -23.99
C VAL A 352 5.52 4.56 -24.18
N VAL A 353 5.82 5.80 -23.79
CA VAL A 353 4.86 6.93 -23.81
C VAL A 353 4.40 7.31 -25.21
N ARG A 354 5.11 6.87 -26.27
CA ARG A 354 4.66 7.05 -27.66
C ARG A 354 3.46 6.19 -28.03
N THR A 355 3.18 5.13 -27.27
CA THR A 355 2.20 4.10 -27.63
C THR A 355 1.11 3.90 -26.57
N VAL A 356 1.36 4.24 -25.30
CA VAL A 356 0.41 4.09 -24.19
C VAL A 356 0.48 5.30 -23.25
N GLU A 357 -0.64 5.66 -22.62
CA GLU A 357 -0.64 6.67 -21.56
C GLU A 357 -0.02 6.10 -20.28
N VAL A 358 0.89 6.86 -19.66
CA VAL A 358 1.67 6.43 -18.50
C VAL A 358 1.48 7.39 -17.33
N GLU A 359 1.10 6.85 -16.17
CA GLU A 359 1.16 7.53 -14.88
C GLU A 359 2.39 7.02 -14.12
N LEU A 360 3.32 7.90 -13.77
CA LEU A 360 4.53 7.56 -13.04
C LEU A 360 4.44 8.07 -11.60
N MET A 361 4.46 7.14 -10.65
CA MET A 361 4.51 7.41 -9.20
C MET A 361 5.95 7.31 -8.69
N PRO A 362 6.37 8.14 -7.72
CA PRO A 362 7.61 7.93 -6.98
C PRO A 362 7.54 6.72 -6.04
N GLY A 363 8.66 6.02 -5.83
CA GLY A 363 8.87 5.07 -4.75
C GLY A 363 9.96 5.52 -3.77
N ALA A 364 10.45 4.60 -2.94
CA ALA A 364 11.48 4.89 -1.94
C ALA A 364 12.85 5.17 -2.56
N ASN A 365 13.14 4.55 -3.70
CA ASN A 365 14.42 4.68 -4.40
C ASN A 365 14.44 5.82 -5.44
N ASP A 366 13.28 6.38 -5.77
CA ASP A 366 13.16 7.40 -6.81
C ASP A 366 13.53 8.80 -6.29
N MET A 367 13.87 9.71 -7.20
CA MET A 367 14.25 11.10 -6.88
C MET A 367 13.04 11.98 -6.52
N SER A 368 12.44 11.68 -5.38
CA SER A 368 11.38 12.44 -4.73
C SER A 368 11.72 12.73 -3.26
N ASP A 369 10.82 13.41 -2.57
CA ASP A 369 10.80 13.50 -1.12
C ASP A 369 10.66 12.13 -0.44
N ALA A 370 11.24 12.03 0.76
CA ALA A 370 11.24 10.83 1.59
C ALA A 370 9.97 10.70 2.45
N PHE A 371 9.21 11.79 2.61
CA PHE A 371 8.01 11.82 3.43
C PHE A 371 6.78 11.46 2.61
N GLN A 372 5.81 10.81 3.24
CA GLN A 372 4.48 10.66 2.66
C GLN A 372 3.64 11.94 2.87
N PRO A 373 2.76 12.32 1.92
CA PRO A 373 2.68 11.80 0.56
C PRO A 373 3.87 12.28 -0.28
N GLN A 374 4.52 11.35 -1.00
CA GLN A 374 5.59 11.73 -1.92
C GLN A 374 5.02 12.50 -3.11
N GLN A 375 5.65 13.62 -3.43
CA GLN A 375 5.28 14.51 -4.51
C GLN A 375 5.67 13.94 -5.89
N PRO A 376 5.03 14.38 -6.99
CA PRO A 376 5.43 13.95 -8.32
C PRO A 376 6.91 14.25 -8.62
N LEU A 377 7.57 13.37 -9.38
CA LEU A 377 8.92 13.63 -9.87
C LEU A 377 8.97 14.95 -10.65
N HIS A 378 10.09 15.65 -10.55
CA HIS A 378 10.27 16.88 -11.30
C HIS A 378 10.49 16.60 -12.80
N PRO A 379 9.79 17.26 -13.75
CA PRO A 379 9.91 17.00 -15.18
C PRO A 379 11.33 17.13 -15.77
N LEU A 380 12.21 17.93 -15.14
CA LEU A 380 13.61 18.07 -15.56
C LEU A 380 14.41 16.76 -15.44
N LEU A 381 13.94 15.81 -14.62
CA LEU A 381 14.57 14.49 -14.51
C LEU A 381 14.30 13.61 -15.74
N LEU A 382 13.29 13.96 -16.56
CA LEU A 382 12.81 13.18 -17.70
C LEU A 382 12.69 14.05 -18.98
N PRO A 383 13.79 14.65 -19.47
CA PRO A 383 13.74 15.63 -20.56
C PRO A 383 13.30 15.07 -21.92
N LYS A 384 13.38 13.75 -22.16
CA LYS A 384 12.89 13.12 -23.39
C LYS A 384 11.43 12.71 -23.26
N ALA A 385 11.11 11.91 -22.24
CA ALA A 385 9.76 11.38 -22.04
C ALA A 385 8.77 12.49 -21.66
N GLY A 386 9.19 13.47 -20.84
CA GLY A 386 8.38 14.61 -20.39
C GLY A 386 7.89 15.55 -21.49
N LYS A 387 8.39 15.42 -22.73
CA LYS A 387 7.87 16.14 -23.90
C LYS A 387 6.53 15.58 -24.40
N HIS A 388 6.15 14.38 -23.98
CA HIS A 388 4.95 13.70 -24.45
C HIS A 388 3.80 13.92 -23.46
N SER A 389 2.65 14.37 -23.95
CA SER A 389 1.44 14.62 -23.13
C SER A 389 0.81 13.36 -22.51
N THR A 390 1.19 12.19 -23.04
CA THR A 390 0.83 10.85 -22.58
C THR A 390 1.58 10.43 -21.32
N LEU A 391 2.68 11.10 -20.94
CA LEU A 391 3.33 10.91 -19.65
C LEU A 391 2.75 11.87 -18.62
N ARG A 392 2.40 11.35 -17.45
CA ARG A 392 1.93 12.13 -16.31
C ARG A 392 2.68 11.70 -15.06
N LEU A 393 3.26 12.68 -14.38
CA LEU A 393 3.95 12.50 -13.11
C LEU A 393 2.92 12.75 -12.00
N VAL A 394 2.75 11.80 -11.10
CA VAL A 394 1.69 11.80 -10.09
C VAL A 394 2.26 11.55 -8.69
N SER A 395 1.49 11.82 -7.65
CA SER A 395 1.92 11.63 -6.26
C SER A 395 1.91 10.15 -5.86
N ASN A 396 2.54 9.84 -4.72
CA ASN A 396 2.31 8.61 -3.98
C ASN A 396 1.75 8.99 -2.59
N PRO A 397 0.55 8.53 -2.18
CA PRO A 397 -0.39 7.71 -2.95
C PRO A 397 -0.97 8.40 -4.19
N PHE A 398 -1.50 7.60 -5.11
CA PHE A 398 -2.19 8.04 -6.33
C PHE A 398 -3.65 7.57 -6.32
N CYS A 399 -4.57 8.51 -6.53
CA CYS A 399 -6.00 8.25 -6.68
C CYS A 399 -6.51 8.74 -8.02
N PHE A 400 -7.38 7.95 -8.64
CA PHE A 400 -8.07 8.34 -9.86
C PHE A 400 -9.38 7.57 -10.01
N THR A 401 -10.29 8.13 -10.79
CA THR A 401 -11.52 7.48 -11.24
C THR A 401 -11.35 7.11 -12.71
N ALA A 402 -11.38 5.81 -13.01
CA ALA A 402 -11.36 5.30 -14.37
C ALA A 402 -12.77 5.29 -14.95
N GLN A 403 -12.94 5.98 -16.07
CA GLN A 403 -14.17 5.95 -16.83
C GLN A 403 -14.08 4.77 -17.79
N PRO A 404 -15.01 3.81 -17.73
CA PRO A 404 -15.06 2.79 -18.76
C PRO A 404 -15.23 3.47 -20.14
N PRO A 405 -14.68 2.87 -21.22
CA PRO A 405 -14.78 3.44 -22.56
C PRO A 405 -16.24 3.79 -22.85
N ALA A 406 -16.48 5.00 -23.36
CA ALA A 406 -17.81 5.54 -23.56
C ALA A 406 -18.76 4.48 -24.14
N ALA A 407 -19.92 4.31 -23.52
CA ALA A 407 -21.09 3.86 -24.23
C ALA A 407 -21.38 4.88 -25.35
N ALA A 408 -20.68 4.76 -26.48
CA ALA A 408 -21.19 5.31 -27.72
C ALA A 408 -22.57 4.65 -27.88
N THR A 409 -23.62 5.46 -27.68
CA THR A 409 -25.05 5.13 -27.69
C THR A 409 -25.60 4.33 -26.51
N ALA A 410 -25.61 4.92 -25.31
CA ALA A 410 -26.69 4.69 -24.34
C ALA A 410 -27.03 5.99 -23.58
N GLU A 411 -27.27 7.06 -24.33
CA GLU A 411 -28.33 8.00 -23.96
C GLU A 411 -29.66 7.35 -24.39
N LEU A 412 -30.73 7.48 -23.60
CA LEU A 412 -31.99 6.68 -23.56
C LEU A 412 -31.82 5.41 -22.70
N GLU A 413 -32.29 5.32 -21.45
CA GLU A 413 -33.62 5.63 -20.92
C GLU A 413 -33.58 5.99 -19.41
N VAL A 414 -33.38 7.25 -19.01
CA VAL A 414 -33.96 7.77 -17.74
C VAL A 414 -34.15 9.30 -17.82
N ARG A 415 -34.79 9.86 -18.85
CA ARG A 415 -35.29 11.25 -18.78
C ARG A 415 -36.56 11.42 -19.63
N SER A 416 -37.52 12.15 -19.05
CA SER A 416 -38.92 12.42 -19.47
C SER A 416 -39.85 11.22 -19.20
N GLU A 417 -40.75 11.28 -18.22
CA GLU A 417 -41.87 12.21 -18.16
C GLU A 417 -42.00 13.04 -16.86
N GLU A 418 -42.23 14.34 -17.11
CA GLU A 418 -43.08 15.32 -16.42
C GLU A 418 -42.90 15.71 -14.94
N ARG A 419 -42.63 17.01 -14.79
CA ARG A 419 -42.94 17.83 -13.61
C ARG A 419 -44.46 17.95 -13.45
N VAL A 420 -45.02 17.41 -12.37
CA VAL A 420 -46.08 18.07 -11.58
C VAL A 420 -45.86 17.69 -10.11
N GLY A 421 -46.02 18.68 -9.22
CA GLY A 421 -45.46 18.65 -7.87
C GLY A 421 -46.04 17.61 -6.90
N SER A 422 -45.16 17.15 -6.00
CA SER A 422 -45.46 16.84 -4.60
C SER A 422 -44.13 16.57 -3.89
N GLU A 423 -43.91 17.21 -2.75
CA GLU A 423 -42.76 16.98 -1.87
C GLU A 423 -42.76 15.53 -1.37
N ALA A 424 -41.87 14.71 -1.92
CA ALA A 424 -41.43 13.47 -1.30
C ALA A 424 -39.92 13.34 -1.55
N LYS A 425 -39.11 13.55 -0.51
CA LYS A 425 -37.66 13.29 -0.52
C LYS A 425 -37.41 11.78 -0.73
N LYS A 426 -37.42 11.32 -1.98
CA LYS A 426 -36.78 10.05 -2.36
C LYS A 426 -35.27 10.27 -2.25
N HIS A 427 -34.61 9.55 -1.34
CA HIS A 427 -33.15 9.46 -1.30
C HIS A 427 -32.66 8.96 -2.66
N LYS A 428 -32.06 9.85 -3.46
CA LYS A 428 -31.37 9.46 -4.67
C LYS A 428 -30.08 8.77 -4.23
N VAL A 429 -29.97 7.46 -4.45
CA VAL A 429 -28.73 6.72 -4.22
C VAL A 429 -27.67 7.33 -5.15
N GLU A 430 -26.59 7.83 -4.55
CA GLU A 430 -25.46 8.38 -5.29
C GLU A 430 -24.72 7.24 -6.01
N VAL A 431 -24.39 7.43 -7.29
CA VAL A 431 -23.66 6.46 -8.12
C VAL A 431 -22.40 7.14 -8.59
N ALA A 432 -21.27 6.45 -8.49
CA ALA A 432 -19.97 6.96 -8.89
C ALA A 432 -19.88 7.12 -10.42
N ASP A 433 -19.12 8.11 -10.88
CA ASP A 433 -18.90 8.37 -12.31
C ASP A 433 -17.95 7.36 -12.99
N GLY A 434 -17.48 6.34 -12.26
CA GLY A 434 -16.56 5.33 -12.76
C GLY A 434 -16.00 4.43 -11.66
N VAL A 435 -14.83 3.84 -11.93
CA VAL A 435 -14.13 2.96 -11.00
C VAL A 435 -13.08 3.75 -10.22
N ASN A 436 -13.24 3.85 -8.91
CA ASN A 436 -12.28 4.56 -8.04
C ASN A 436 -11.12 3.63 -7.66
N PHE A 437 -9.90 4.01 -8.05
CA PHE A 437 -8.65 3.37 -7.70
C PHE A 437 -7.90 4.13 -6.61
N PHE A 438 -7.32 3.39 -5.67
CA PHE A 438 -6.34 3.87 -4.72
C PHE A 438 -5.05 3.05 -4.90
N VAL A 439 -3.95 3.71 -5.26
CA VAL A 439 -2.68 3.06 -5.59
C VAL A 439 -1.60 3.61 -4.69
N THR A 440 -0.75 2.74 -4.13
CA THR A 440 0.45 3.12 -3.38
C THR A 440 1.68 2.46 -3.96
N SER A 441 2.85 3.07 -3.77
CA SER A 441 4.14 2.46 -4.11
C SER A 441 4.58 1.36 -3.12
N GLY A 442 3.70 0.90 -2.21
CA GLY A 442 3.96 -0.23 -1.32
C GLY A 442 4.41 0.10 0.09
N GLN A 443 5.13 1.22 0.29
CA GLN A 443 5.76 1.55 1.58
C GLN A 443 4.78 1.51 2.77
N ASN A 444 3.55 1.99 2.60
CA ASN A 444 2.53 1.95 3.66
C ASN A 444 2.13 0.52 4.06
N ILE A 445 1.99 -0.39 3.10
CA ILE A 445 1.65 -1.79 3.38
C ILE A 445 2.86 -2.52 3.95
N ASN A 446 4.06 -2.24 3.44
CA ASN A 446 5.31 -2.81 3.94
C ASN A 446 5.58 -2.40 5.38
N ASP A 447 5.31 -1.13 5.73
CA ASP A 447 5.48 -0.62 7.09
C ASP A 447 4.47 -1.24 8.07
N VAL A 448 3.20 -1.38 7.68
CA VAL A 448 2.19 -2.10 8.48
C VAL A 448 2.56 -3.58 8.65
N ALA A 449 3.00 -4.26 7.59
CA ALA A 449 3.41 -5.66 7.65
C ALA A 449 4.65 -5.84 8.55
N ARG A 450 5.56 -4.86 8.58
CA ARG A 450 6.70 -4.86 9.51
C ARG A 450 6.23 -4.78 10.96
N GLU A 451 5.14 -4.06 11.26
CA GLU A 451 4.60 -3.91 12.62
C GLU A 451 3.60 -4.99 13.03
N SER A 452 3.20 -5.91 12.14
CA SER A 452 2.13 -6.89 12.40
C SER A 452 2.53 -8.28 11.88
N ARG A 453 1.71 -9.30 12.16
CA ARG A 453 1.87 -10.65 11.60
C ARG A 453 0.55 -11.15 11.04
N PHE A 454 0.21 -10.67 9.85
CA PHE A 454 -0.91 -11.23 9.10
C PHE A 454 -0.46 -12.43 8.26
N PRO A 455 -1.34 -13.40 7.97
CA PRO A 455 -1.00 -14.56 7.15
C PRO A 455 -0.57 -14.21 5.71
N THR A 456 -1.15 -13.14 5.14
CA THR A 456 -0.90 -12.71 3.76
C THR A 456 -0.84 -11.19 3.66
N ARG A 457 -0.25 -10.65 2.58
CA ARG A 457 -0.25 -9.19 2.33
C ARG A 457 -1.66 -8.67 2.05
N LEU A 458 -2.53 -9.49 1.48
CA LEU A 458 -3.94 -9.16 1.30
C LEU A 458 -4.67 -8.95 2.62
N ASP A 459 -4.30 -9.66 3.69
CA ASP A 459 -4.87 -9.48 5.02
C ASP A 459 -4.35 -8.19 5.68
N THR A 460 -3.07 -7.86 5.48
CA THR A 460 -2.52 -6.54 5.85
C THR A 460 -3.27 -5.41 5.13
N MET A 461 -3.48 -5.52 3.82
CA MET A 461 -4.26 -4.55 3.05
C MET A 461 -5.71 -4.46 3.52
N CYS A 462 -6.32 -5.60 3.88
CA CYS A 462 -7.66 -5.64 4.43
C CYS A 462 -7.76 -4.82 5.71
N MET A 463 -6.82 -5.03 6.65
CA MET A 463 -6.74 -4.24 7.89
C MET A 463 -6.63 -2.74 7.59
N VAL A 464 -5.75 -2.34 6.68
CA VAL A 464 -5.60 -0.93 6.26
C VAL A 464 -6.91 -0.35 5.73
N VAL A 465 -7.62 -1.07 4.86
CA VAL A 465 -8.90 -0.63 4.30
C VAL A 465 -9.98 -0.50 5.37
N VAL A 466 -10.17 -1.51 6.24
CA VAL A 466 -11.20 -1.48 7.29
C VAL A 466 -10.87 -0.50 8.42
N SER A 467 -9.60 -0.17 8.63
CA SER A 467 -9.17 0.88 9.57
C SER A 467 -9.62 2.27 9.13
N GLY A 468 -9.91 2.46 7.83
CA GLY A 468 -10.28 3.73 7.23
C GLY A 468 -9.11 4.68 6.96
N CYS A 469 -7.86 4.26 7.19
CA CYS A 469 -6.65 5.05 6.99
C CYS A 469 -5.64 4.30 6.13
N ALA A 470 -5.21 4.89 5.01
CA ALA A 470 -4.25 4.28 4.09
C ALA A 470 -2.82 4.17 4.65
N CYS A 471 -2.45 5.06 5.57
CA CYS A 471 -1.13 5.14 6.18
C CYS A 471 -1.28 5.23 7.71
N PRO A 472 -1.79 4.18 8.38
CA PRO A 472 -2.09 4.26 9.81
C PRO A 472 -0.82 4.46 10.65
N THR A 473 0.29 3.87 10.22
CA THR A 473 1.59 3.97 10.90
C THR A 473 2.28 5.33 10.74
N ALA A 474 1.77 6.20 9.85
CA ALA A 474 2.24 7.58 9.75
C ALA A 474 1.68 8.44 10.88
N PRO A 475 2.52 9.30 11.49
CA PRO A 475 3.92 9.61 11.16
C PRO A 475 4.99 8.77 11.89
N ASN A 476 4.61 7.86 12.79
CA ASN A 476 5.53 7.24 13.75
C ASN A 476 6.67 6.43 13.10
N THR A 477 6.34 5.61 12.13
CA THR A 477 7.26 4.61 11.54
C THR A 477 7.28 4.70 10.02
N LEU A 478 6.15 5.08 9.41
CA LEU A 478 6.11 5.64 8.07
C LEU A 478 6.18 7.16 8.16
N PHE A 479 7.34 7.75 7.82
CA PHE A 479 7.51 9.20 7.91
C PHE A 479 6.57 9.95 6.96
N SER A 480 5.98 11.03 7.46
CA SER A 480 5.05 11.85 6.69
C SER A 480 5.21 13.33 6.97
N TYR A 481 4.68 14.18 6.10
CA TYR A 481 4.55 15.61 6.36
C TYR A 481 3.67 15.87 7.61
N PRO A 482 4.00 16.83 8.49
CA PRO A 482 3.27 17.10 9.74
C PRO A 482 1.96 17.88 9.49
N PHE A 483 0.94 17.18 8.99
CA PHE A 483 -0.36 17.80 8.72
C PHE A 483 -1.06 18.31 10.00
N CYS A 484 -1.56 19.55 9.95
CA CYS A 484 -2.19 20.19 11.11
C CYS A 484 -3.70 20.38 11.01
N ASN A 485 -4.24 20.41 9.80
CA ASN A 485 -5.65 20.77 9.55
C ASN A 485 -6.53 19.57 9.18
N HIS A 486 -5.95 18.58 8.50
CA HIS A 486 -6.63 17.34 8.11
C HIS A 486 -5.60 16.23 7.93
N ASP A 487 -6.01 14.97 8.09
CA ASP A 487 -5.18 13.82 7.73
C ASP A 487 -5.56 13.37 6.30
N PRO A 488 -4.68 13.55 5.29
CA PRO A 488 -5.01 13.20 3.90
C PRO A 488 -5.05 11.69 3.66
N PHE A 489 -4.53 10.87 4.57
CA PHE A 489 -4.47 9.42 4.40
C PHE A 489 -5.79 8.72 4.72
N LEU A 490 -6.76 9.42 5.30
CA LEU A 490 -8.10 8.88 5.52
C LEU A 490 -8.81 8.58 4.20
N PHE A 491 -9.51 7.46 4.09
CA PHE A 491 -10.37 7.20 2.94
C PHE A 491 -11.60 8.10 2.98
N GLN A 492 -11.81 8.92 1.95
CA GLN A 492 -13.02 9.76 1.81
C GLN A 492 -14.24 8.93 1.42
N HIS A 493 -14.01 7.93 0.55
CA HIS A 493 -14.97 6.92 0.13
C HIS A 493 -14.25 5.57 0.10
N THR A 494 -15.00 4.49 0.24
CA THR A 494 -14.46 3.14 0.07
C THR A 494 -14.00 2.98 -1.38
N PRO A 495 -12.70 2.71 -1.65
CA PRO A 495 -12.21 2.51 -3.01
C PRO A 495 -12.83 1.26 -3.64
N HIS A 496 -12.99 1.25 -4.96
CA HIS A 496 -13.41 0.03 -5.68
C HIS A 496 -12.23 -0.92 -5.88
N CYS A 497 -11.03 -0.36 -6.03
CA CYS A 497 -9.78 -1.10 -6.19
C CYS A 497 -8.68 -0.47 -5.36
N VAL A 498 -7.97 -1.28 -4.59
CA VAL A 498 -6.77 -0.88 -3.85
C VAL A 498 -5.60 -1.68 -4.39
N VAL A 499 -4.57 -0.98 -4.85
CA VAL A 499 -3.36 -1.56 -5.44
C VAL A 499 -2.16 -1.17 -4.57
N ALA A 500 -1.46 -2.15 -4.04
CA ALA A 500 -0.20 -1.96 -3.33
C ALA A 500 0.94 -2.47 -4.21
N CYS A 501 1.85 -1.58 -4.56
CA CYS A 501 3.03 -1.89 -5.36
C CYS A 501 4.21 -2.35 -4.49
N ASP A 502 5.33 -2.73 -5.12
CA ASP A 502 6.50 -3.35 -4.49
C ASP A 502 6.18 -4.33 -3.35
N GLN A 503 5.34 -5.32 -3.66
CA GLN A 503 5.02 -6.43 -2.75
C GLN A 503 5.92 -7.64 -3.03
N PRO A 504 6.05 -8.60 -2.11
CA PRO A 504 6.91 -9.78 -2.30
C PRO A 504 6.50 -10.63 -3.51
N GLN A 505 5.19 -10.80 -3.70
CA GLN A 505 4.61 -11.60 -4.78
C GLN A 505 3.28 -11.01 -5.28
N PHE A 506 2.78 -11.53 -6.40
CA PHE A 506 1.46 -11.17 -6.90
C PHE A 506 0.37 -11.90 -6.11
N GLU A 507 -0.58 -11.14 -5.58
CA GLU A 507 -1.78 -11.65 -4.94
C GLU A 507 -2.98 -10.78 -5.30
N THR A 508 -4.18 -11.36 -5.34
CA THR A 508 -5.42 -10.58 -5.49
C THR A 508 -6.60 -11.25 -4.81
N ARG A 509 -7.50 -10.43 -4.24
CA ARG A 509 -8.76 -10.87 -3.63
C ARG A 509 -9.85 -9.84 -3.93
N TYR A 510 -11.04 -10.32 -4.32
CA TYR A 510 -12.25 -9.51 -4.24
C TYR A 510 -12.86 -9.76 -2.87
N ALA A 511 -12.95 -8.72 -2.05
CA ALA A 511 -13.57 -8.80 -0.74
C ALA A 511 -14.91 -8.06 -0.78
N THR A 512 -16.00 -8.78 -0.52
CA THR A 512 -17.33 -8.18 -0.42
C THR A 512 -17.39 -7.19 0.74
N LEU A 513 -18.31 -6.24 0.69
CA LEU A 513 -18.49 -5.31 1.81
C LEU A 513 -18.93 -6.02 3.10
N GLU A 514 -19.58 -7.18 2.99
CA GLU A 514 -19.97 -7.98 4.16
C GLU A 514 -18.75 -8.65 4.80
N GLU A 515 -17.89 -9.31 4.00
CA GLU A 515 -16.63 -9.89 4.49
C GLU A 515 -15.75 -8.82 5.14
N LEU A 516 -15.59 -7.66 4.50
CA LEU A 516 -14.85 -6.54 5.07
C LEU A 516 -15.48 -6.02 6.35
N HIS A 517 -16.82 -6.03 6.43
CA HIS A 517 -17.51 -5.63 7.65
C HIS A 517 -17.22 -6.59 8.80
N GLU A 518 -17.22 -7.91 8.59
CA GLU A 518 -16.85 -8.87 9.64
C GLU A 518 -15.44 -8.62 10.20
N GLU A 519 -14.48 -8.33 9.32
CA GLU A 519 -13.10 -8.04 9.73
C GLU A 519 -12.98 -6.78 10.61
N THR A 520 -13.99 -5.90 10.63
CA THR A 520 -13.96 -4.70 11.50
C THR A 520 -13.99 -5.03 13.00
N HIS A 521 -14.43 -6.25 13.37
CA HIS A 521 -14.75 -6.60 14.75
C HIS A 521 -14.57 -8.08 15.11
N ARG A 522 -13.85 -8.86 14.29
CA ARG A 522 -13.58 -10.28 14.60
C ARG A 522 -12.92 -10.42 15.97
N SER A 523 -13.67 -10.97 16.92
CA SER A 523 -13.20 -11.27 18.27
C SER A 523 -12.28 -12.49 18.21
N PHE A 524 -10.97 -12.28 18.30
CA PHE A 524 -9.98 -13.37 18.33
C PHE A 524 -9.91 -14.10 19.68
N THR A 525 -10.75 -13.75 20.66
CA THR A 525 -10.71 -14.31 22.03
C THR A 525 -11.59 -15.55 22.24
N GLY A 526 -12.03 -16.24 21.18
CA GLY A 526 -12.79 -17.50 21.29
C GLY A 526 -11.96 -18.72 20.88
N PRO A 527 -12.06 -19.87 21.56
CA PRO A 527 -11.43 -21.10 21.11
C PRO A 527 -12.05 -21.52 19.77
N ALA A 528 -11.22 -21.55 18.73
CA ALA A 528 -11.40 -22.20 17.43
C ALA A 528 -12.79 -22.12 16.76
N SER A 529 -12.88 -21.27 15.74
CA SER A 529 -13.34 -21.77 14.44
C SER A 529 -12.28 -21.45 13.40
N LEU A 530 -11.27 -22.34 13.34
CA LEU A 530 -10.61 -22.66 12.09
C LEU A 530 -11.67 -23.23 11.13
N SER A 531 -12.47 -22.36 10.53
CA SER A 531 -13.21 -22.72 9.33
C SER A 531 -12.30 -22.56 8.12
N VAL A 532 -11.29 -23.43 8.07
CA VAL A 532 -10.61 -23.81 6.82
C VAL A 532 -11.61 -24.49 5.85
N GLN A 533 -12.86 -24.73 6.27
CA GLN A 533 -13.89 -25.42 5.49
C GLN A 533 -14.72 -24.53 4.53
N SER A 534 -14.51 -23.22 4.47
CA SER A 534 -15.15 -22.37 3.45
C SER A 534 -14.33 -22.19 2.17
N LYS A 535 -13.05 -22.62 2.14
CA LYS A 535 -12.18 -22.49 0.96
C LYS A 535 -12.25 -23.65 -0.05
N GLU A 536 -12.90 -24.78 0.25
CA GLU A 536 -12.96 -25.95 -0.65
C GLU A 536 -14.32 -26.23 -1.32
N LYS A 537 -15.36 -25.43 -1.07
CA LYS A 537 -16.70 -25.67 -1.66
C LYS A 537 -17.06 -24.85 -2.91
N LEU A 538 -16.12 -24.13 -3.51
CA LEU A 538 -16.33 -23.36 -4.74
C LEU A 538 -15.70 -23.98 -6.01
N SER A 539 -15.12 -25.18 -5.96
CA SER A 539 -14.54 -25.85 -7.13
C SER A 539 -15.37 -27.02 -7.72
N ALA A 540 -16.60 -27.25 -7.23
CA ALA A 540 -17.46 -28.31 -7.75
C ALA A 540 -18.93 -27.85 -7.87
N ALA A 541 -19.17 -26.80 -8.65
CA ALA A 541 -20.51 -26.58 -9.23
C ALA A 541 -20.58 -27.32 -10.56
N SER A 542 -21.52 -28.25 -10.64
CA SER A 542 -21.91 -29.03 -11.80
C SER A 542 -22.01 -28.17 -13.06
N LYS A 543 -21.42 -28.68 -14.15
CA LYS A 543 -21.87 -28.35 -15.50
C LYS A 543 -23.37 -28.66 -15.55
N ASP A 544 -24.15 -27.73 -16.09
CA ASP A 544 -25.62 -27.77 -16.26
C ASP A 544 -26.42 -26.96 -15.22
N GLU A 545 -26.25 -25.63 -15.21
CA GLU A 545 -27.39 -24.70 -15.15
C GLU A 545 -27.03 -23.43 -15.96
N GLU A 546 -27.55 -23.37 -17.18
CA GLU A 546 -27.49 -22.18 -18.01
C GLU A 546 -28.41 -21.07 -17.45
N ASN A 547 -27.77 -19.93 -17.18
CA ASN A 547 -28.28 -18.59 -17.50
C ASN A 547 -29.33 -17.94 -16.56
N LYS A 548 -28.92 -17.67 -15.32
CA LYS A 548 -29.28 -16.42 -14.60
C LYS A 548 -28.06 -15.84 -13.91
N ALA A 549 -27.47 -14.79 -14.49
CA ALA A 549 -26.38 -14.05 -13.86
C ALA A 549 -26.87 -13.38 -12.56
N VAL A 550 -26.47 -13.92 -11.41
CA VAL A 550 -26.60 -13.24 -10.12
C VAL A 550 -25.72 -11.98 -10.18
N PRO A 551 -26.21 -10.79 -9.80
CA PRO A 551 -25.37 -9.60 -9.76
C PRO A 551 -24.21 -9.83 -8.78
N ALA A 552 -22.98 -9.52 -9.19
CA ALA A 552 -21.84 -9.56 -8.28
C ALA A 552 -22.10 -8.62 -7.09
N GLU A 553 -21.94 -9.12 -5.87
CA GLU A 553 -22.11 -8.33 -4.65
C GLU A 553 -21.08 -7.20 -4.60
N ALA A 554 -21.46 -6.06 -4.02
CA ALA A 554 -20.57 -4.91 -3.90
C ALA A 554 -19.36 -5.25 -3.01
N GLY A 555 -18.18 -4.77 -3.42
CA GLY A 555 -16.93 -5.10 -2.76
C GLY A 555 -15.75 -4.31 -3.30
N VAL A 556 -14.59 -4.61 -2.72
CA VAL A 556 -13.29 -3.98 -3.01
C VAL A 556 -12.35 -5.02 -3.60
N ARG A 557 -11.73 -4.69 -4.73
CA ARG A 557 -10.62 -5.49 -5.29
C ARG A 557 -9.31 -5.08 -4.62
N LEU A 558 -8.64 -6.01 -3.96
CA LEU A 558 -7.30 -5.85 -3.40
C LEU A 558 -6.27 -6.51 -4.34
N ILE A 559 -5.15 -5.83 -4.59
CA ILE A 559 -4.10 -6.29 -5.51
C ILE A 559 -2.71 -5.97 -4.93
N CYS A 560 -1.89 -7.00 -4.78
CA CYS A 560 -0.46 -6.89 -4.54
C CYS A 560 0.28 -6.98 -5.87
N VAL A 561 1.01 -5.92 -6.25
CA VAL A 561 1.84 -5.88 -7.45
C VAL A 561 3.29 -6.09 -7.02
N PRO A 562 3.95 -7.18 -7.45
CA PRO A 562 5.32 -7.42 -7.08
C PRO A 562 6.31 -6.53 -7.83
N SER A 563 7.54 -6.43 -7.32
CA SER A 563 8.64 -5.83 -8.09
C SER A 563 8.84 -6.57 -9.42
N PHE A 564 8.89 -5.81 -10.50
CA PHE A 564 9.17 -6.32 -11.84
C PHE A 564 10.59 -6.88 -11.94
N ALA A 565 11.57 -6.25 -11.31
CA ALA A 565 12.95 -6.73 -11.31
C ALA A 565 13.07 -8.14 -10.69
N ARG A 566 12.23 -8.46 -9.70
CA ARG A 566 12.18 -9.80 -9.07
C ARG A 566 11.32 -10.79 -9.85
N SER A 567 10.15 -10.36 -10.34
CA SER A 567 9.09 -11.26 -10.82
C SER A 567 8.86 -11.26 -12.34
N GLY A 568 9.29 -10.19 -13.03
CA GLY A 568 8.91 -9.91 -14.41
C GLY A 568 7.41 -9.72 -14.62
N ALA A 569 6.62 -9.38 -13.59
CA ALA A 569 5.16 -9.35 -13.69
C ALA A 569 4.62 -7.96 -14.12
N LEU A 570 3.71 -7.96 -15.10
CA LEU A 570 2.80 -6.86 -15.41
C LEU A 570 1.37 -7.28 -15.04
N VAL A 571 0.73 -6.52 -14.15
CA VAL A 571 -0.61 -6.82 -13.66
C VAL A 571 -1.64 -6.04 -14.47
N LEU A 572 -2.68 -6.70 -14.98
CA LEU A 572 -3.72 -6.13 -15.82
C LEU A 572 -5.06 -6.20 -15.09
N VAL A 573 -5.73 -5.05 -14.89
CA VAL A 573 -7.04 -4.96 -14.23
C VAL A 573 -8.09 -4.57 -15.26
N ASP A 574 -9.09 -5.43 -15.47
CA ASP A 574 -10.20 -5.14 -16.39
C ASP A 574 -11.24 -4.23 -15.72
N VAL A 575 -11.29 -2.96 -16.14
CA VAL A 575 -12.24 -1.99 -15.57
C VAL A 575 -13.70 -2.30 -15.92
N ASN A 576 -13.93 -3.07 -16.98
CA ASN A 576 -15.27 -3.47 -17.41
C ASN A 576 -15.80 -4.68 -16.63
N SER A 577 -14.93 -5.45 -15.99
CA SER A 577 -15.33 -6.61 -15.21
C SER A 577 -16.06 -6.19 -13.92
N PRO A 578 -17.19 -6.82 -13.51
CA PRO A 578 -17.93 -6.47 -12.29
C PRO A 578 -17.10 -6.51 -11.01
N THR A 579 -16.20 -7.48 -10.92
CA THR A 579 -15.31 -7.71 -9.78
C THR A 579 -13.89 -7.18 -10.03
N LEU A 580 -13.69 -6.43 -11.12
CA LEU A 580 -12.37 -5.95 -11.57
C LEU A 580 -11.39 -7.12 -11.70
N GLU A 581 -11.73 -8.09 -12.54
CA GLU A 581 -10.89 -9.27 -12.78
C GLU A 581 -9.46 -8.86 -13.14
N THR A 582 -8.51 -9.52 -12.51
CA THR A 582 -7.08 -9.21 -12.58
C THR A 582 -6.34 -10.38 -13.19
N SER A 583 -5.45 -10.11 -14.15
CA SER A 583 -4.58 -11.12 -14.75
C SER A 583 -3.14 -10.64 -14.81
N VAL A 584 -2.19 -11.57 -14.93
CA VAL A 584 -0.75 -11.24 -15.00
C VAL A 584 -0.17 -11.61 -16.36
N VAL A 585 0.77 -10.82 -16.84
CA VAL A 585 1.67 -11.15 -17.95
C VAL A 585 3.10 -11.18 -17.40
N THR A 586 3.77 -12.32 -17.51
CA THR A 586 5.12 -12.51 -16.97
C THR A 586 6.17 -12.46 -18.08
N PHE A 587 7.24 -11.73 -17.84
CA PHE A 587 8.37 -11.50 -18.74
C PHE A 587 9.62 -12.13 -18.14
N SER A 588 9.90 -13.38 -18.50
CA SER A 588 11.09 -14.10 -18.07
C SER A 588 11.97 -14.46 -19.25
N VAL A 589 13.28 -14.39 -19.03
CA VAL A 589 14.30 -14.90 -19.95
C VAL A 589 15.05 -16.01 -19.22
N PRO A 590 15.13 -17.21 -19.81
CA PRO A 590 15.76 -18.37 -19.18
C PRO A 590 17.24 -18.15 -18.85
#